data_AF-A0A6C0ADY1-F1
#
_entry.id   AF-A0A6C0ADY1-F1
#
_cell.length_a   1.000
_cell.length_b   1.000
_cell.length_c   1.000
_cell.angle_alpha   90.00
_cell.angle_beta   90.00
_cell.angle_gamma   90.00
#
_symmetry.space_group_name_H-M   'P 1'
#
loop_
_entity.id
_entity.type
_entity.pdbx_description
1 polymer ?
#
loop_
_entity_poly.entity_id
_entity_poly.type
_entity_poly.pdbx_seq_one_letter_code
_entity_poly.pdbx_strand_id
1 'polypeptide(L)'
;MLAAKNGHLNCVQYMAENGCPLGPEACEGASSGGHLKILKFLREKNCPWDEKSLNFAASFGHLDCLEYLHIMGCPEGNMIFIMITNDKTFECFKYVFEKGIKNCMDLSNCLNWADDLYHDRIKNIFSNLN
;
A
#
# COMPACT_ATOMS: atom_id res chain seq x y z
N MET A 1 15.10 -7.34 0.10
CA MET A 1 14.34 -6.20 -0.46
C MET A 1 14.34 -6.17 -2.00
N LEU A 2 15.47 -6.01 -2.70
CA LEU A 2 15.50 -5.82 -4.18
C LEU A 2 14.76 -6.91 -4.97
N ALA A 3 14.98 -8.18 -4.63
CA ALA A 3 14.26 -9.29 -5.28
C ALA A 3 12.75 -9.21 -5.06
N ALA A 4 12.31 -8.80 -3.86
CA ALA A 4 10.90 -8.64 -3.54
C ALA A 4 10.29 -7.47 -4.32
N LYS A 5 11.01 -6.34 -4.42
CA LYS A 5 10.59 -5.14 -5.18
C LYS A 5 10.47 -5.38 -6.69
N ASN A 6 11.30 -6.25 -7.24
CA ASN A 6 11.30 -6.58 -8.68
C ASN A 6 10.46 -7.82 -9.01
N GLY A 7 9.74 -8.41 -8.04
CA GLY A 7 8.81 -9.51 -8.31
C GLY A 7 9.49 -10.87 -8.48
N HIS A 8 10.75 -11.01 -8.10
CA HIS A 8 11.52 -12.25 -8.24
C HIS A 8 11.20 -13.24 -7.12
N LEU A 9 10.01 -13.84 -7.14
CA LEU A 9 9.52 -14.77 -6.11
C LEU A 9 10.51 -15.92 -5.84
N ASN A 10 11.06 -16.55 -6.89
CA ASN A 10 12.00 -17.67 -6.74
C ASN A 10 13.26 -17.27 -5.97
N CYS A 11 13.77 -16.05 -6.20
CA CYS A 11 14.93 -15.54 -5.47
C CYS A 11 14.56 -15.28 -4.01
N VAL A 12 13.37 -14.74 -3.74
CA VAL A 12 12.88 -14.52 -2.37
C VAL A 12 12.71 -15.84 -1.62
N GLN A 13 12.14 -16.86 -2.28
CA GLN A 13 12.00 -18.21 -1.73
C GLN A 13 13.36 -18.83 -1.40
N TYR A 14 14.28 -18.82 -2.37
CA TYR A 14 15.62 -19.36 -2.17
C TYR A 14 16.34 -18.68 -1.00
N MET A 15 16.28 -17.35 -0.91
CA MET A 15 16.91 -16.61 0.20
C MET A 15 16.28 -16.99 1.55
N ALA A 16 14.95 -17.06 1.64
CA ALA A 16 14.25 -17.43 2.87
C ALA A 16 14.59 -18.86 3.31
N GLU A 17 14.68 -19.81 2.38
CA GLU A 17 15.01 -21.21 2.65
C GLU A 17 16.48 -21.40 3.06
N ASN A 18 17.38 -20.54 2.60
CA ASN A 18 18.80 -20.57 2.94
C ASN A 18 19.14 -19.71 4.18
N GLY A 19 18.14 -19.39 5.02
CA GLY A 19 18.36 -18.72 6.29
C GLY A 19 18.67 -17.22 6.19
N CYS A 20 18.39 -16.58 5.06
CA CYS A 20 18.46 -15.13 4.98
C CYS A 20 17.40 -14.50 5.90
N PRO A 21 17.76 -13.57 6.80
CA PRO A 21 16.80 -12.95 7.69
C PRO A 21 15.74 -12.18 6.89
N LEU A 22 14.47 -12.43 7.21
CA LEU A 22 13.34 -11.71 6.65
C LEU A 22 13.00 -10.52 7.57
N GLY A 23 13.26 -9.31 7.07
CA GLY A 23 12.89 -8.06 7.72
C GLY A 23 11.69 -7.37 7.05
N PRO A 24 11.09 -6.34 7.69
CA PRO A 24 9.95 -5.60 7.14
C PRO A 24 10.24 -5.03 5.75
N GLU A 25 11.51 -4.75 5.43
CA GLU A 25 11.98 -4.29 4.14
C GLU A 25 11.61 -5.23 2.97
N ALA A 26 11.45 -6.53 3.23
CA ALA A 26 11.00 -7.47 2.21
C ALA A 26 9.52 -7.22 1.85
N CYS A 27 8.68 -6.98 2.85
CA CYS A 27 7.27 -6.62 2.68
C CYS A 27 7.13 -5.23 2.06
N GLU A 28 7.92 -4.25 2.51
CA GLU A 28 7.98 -2.90 1.92
C GLU A 28 8.32 -2.96 0.42
N GLY A 29 9.36 -3.71 0.06
CA GLY A 29 9.76 -3.91 -1.33
C GLY A 29 8.65 -4.54 -2.17
N ALA A 30 8.07 -5.65 -1.69
CA ALA A 30 6.97 -6.31 -2.38
C ALA A 30 5.74 -5.39 -2.55
N SER A 31 5.44 -4.56 -1.54
CA SER A 31 4.35 -3.59 -1.56
C SER A 31 4.61 -2.47 -2.57
N SER A 32 5.83 -1.93 -2.60
CA SER A 32 6.25 -0.91 -3.58
C SER A 32 6.26 -1.40 -5.02
N GLY A 33 6.47 -2.70 -5.24
CA GLY A 33 6.44 -3.32 -6.58
C GLY A 33 5.08 -3.90 -6.99
N GLY A 34 4.08 -3.92 -6.09
CA GLY A 34 2.77 -4.51 -6.37
C GLY A 34 2.80 -6.02 -6.47
N HIS A 35 3.63 -6.68 -5.67
CA HIS A 35 3.86 -8.12 -5.75
C HIS A 35 3.13 -8.88 -4.65
N LEU A 36 1.79 -8.93 -4.73
CA LEU A 36 0.93 -9.59 -3.73
C LEU A 36 1.31 -11.05 -3.46
N LYS A 37 1.74 -11.81 -4.48
CA LYS A 37 2.20 -13.20 -4.30
C LYS A 37 3.41 -13.29 -3.37
N ILE A 38 4.32 -12.32 -3.44
CA ILE A 38 5.49 -12.25 -2.57
C ILE A 38 5.06 -11.84 -1.16
N LEU A 39 4.13 -10.89 -1.00
CA LEU A 39 3.57 -10.53 0.32
C LEU A 39 2.92 -11.73 1.02
N LYS A 40 2.15 -12.55 0.29
CA LYS A 40 1.55 -13.78 0.83
C LYS A 40 2.63 -14.77 1.29
N PHE A 41 3.63 -15.04 0.45
CA PHE A 41 4.75 -15.91 0.80
C PHE A 41 5.53 -15.40 2.03
N LEU A 42 5.87 -14.11 2.05
CA LEU A 42 6.57 -13.50 3.19
C LEU A 42 5.75 -13.63 4.47
N ARG A 43 4.43 -13.48 4.37
CA ARG A 43 3.55 -13.67 5.52
C ARG A 43 3.55 -15.12 6.03
N GLU A 44 3.52 -16.11 5.15
CA GLU A 44 3.64 -17.53 5.53
C GLU A 44 4.95 -17.84 6.27
N LYS A 45 6.02 -17.08 5.99
CA LYS A 45 7.30 -17.17 6.69
C LYS A 45 7.40 -16.33 7.96
N ASN A 46 6.27 -15.79 8.44
CA ASN A 46 6.21 -14.87 9.59
C ASN A 46 7.14 -13.65 9.42
N CYS A 47 7.38 -13.20 8.18
CA CYS A 47 8.08 -11.96 7.94
C CYS A 47 7.31 -10.82 8.62
N PRO A 48 7.97 -9.99 9.43
CA PRO A 48 7.34 -8.79 9.96
C PRO A 48 6.95 -7.86 8.82
N TRP A 49 5.93 -7.04 9.07
CA TRP A 49 5.57 -5.87 8.28
C TRP A 49 5.37 -4.69 9.22
N ASP A 50 5.44 -3.50 8.66
CA ASP A 50 5.20 -2.24 9.35
C ASP A 50 4.27 -1.35 8.51
N GLU A 51 3.92 -0.19 9.04
CA GLU A 51 3.05 0.79 8.38
C GLU A 51 3.59 1.30 7.04
N LYS A 52 4.89 1.15 6.78
CA LYS A 52 5.47 1.53 5.49
C LYS A 52 5.03 0.59 4.38
N SER A 53 4.74 -0.67 4.69
CA SER A 53 4.21 -1.62 3.70
C SER A 53 2.85 -1.14 3.16
N LEU A 54 1.95 -0.68 4.05
CA LEU A 54 0.66 -0.08 3.65
C LEU A 54 0.87 1.21 2.86
N ASN A 55 1.74 2.10 3.34
CA ASN A 55 2.06 3.36 2.66
C ASN A 55 2.57 3.13 1.24
N PHE A 56 3.56 2.25 1.05
CA PHE A 56 4.09 1.99 -0.28
C PHE A 56 3.06 1.35 -1.21
N ALA A 57 2.25 0.40 -0.74
CA ALA A 57 1.17 -0.14 -1.57
C ALA A 57 0.21 0.97 -2.03
N ALA A 58 -0.17 1.88 -1.13
CA ALA A 58 -1.07 2.98 -1.44
C ALA A 58 -0.44 4.02 -2.38
N SER A 59 0.77 4.52 -2.06
CA SER A 59 1.46 5.56 -2.84
C SER A 59 1.84 5.13 -4.26
N PHE A 60 2.06 3.83 -4.49
CA PHE A 60 2.37 3.28 -5.82
C PHE A 60 1.13 2.71 -6.55
N GLY A 61 -0.07 2.80 -5.96
CA GLY A 61 -1.31 2.39 -6.62
C GLY A 61 -1.51 0.88 -6.69
N HIS A 62 -0.98 0.13 -5.72
CA HIS A 62 -1.10 -1.33 -5.64
C HIS A 62 -2.23 -1.72 -4.68
N LEU A 63 -3.47 -1.51 -5.13
CA LEU A 63 -4.69 -1.74 -4.35
C LEU A 63 -4.78 -3.18 -3.79
N ASP A 64 -4.42 -4.17 -4.58
CA ASP A 64 -4.45 -5.59 -4.18
C ASP A 64 -3.52 -5.89 -2.99
N CYS A 65 -2.35 -5.25 -2.96
CA CYS A 65 -1.40 -5.32 -1.86
C CYS A 65 -1.92 -4.56 -0.64
N LEU A 66 -2.47 -3.36 -0.85
CA LEU A 66 -3.07 -2.52 0.20
C LEU A 66 -4.22 -3.24 0.93
N GLU A 67 -5.16 -3.79 0.16
CA GLU A 67 -6.29 -4.57 0.68
C GLU A 67 -5.81 -5.76 1.52
N TYR A 68 -4.87 -6.53 0.98
CA TYR A 68 -4.33 -7.68 1.68
C TYR A 68 -3.65 -7.30 2.99
N LEU A 69 -2.78 -6.29 2.98
CA LEU A 69 -2.09 -5.81 4.17
C LEU A 69 -3.08 -5.32 5.24
N HIS A 70 -4.09 -4.56 4.83
CA HIS A 70 -5.12 -4.06 5.74
C HIS A 70 -5.95 -5.20 6.35
N ILE A 71 -6.45 -6.14 5.53
CA ILE A 71 -7.23 -7.29 6.00
C ILE A 71 -6.43 -8.18 6.96
N MET A 72 -5.13 -8.33 6.73
CA MET A 72 -4.27 -9.16 7.57
C MET A 72 -3.78 -8.44 8.84
N GLY A 73 -4.22 -7.19 9.09
CA GLY A 73 -3.88 -6.45 10.29
C GLY A 73 -2.48 -5.87 10.29
N CYS A 74 -1.96 -5.45 9.12
CA CYS A 74 -0.78 -4.60 9.06
C CYS A 74 -1.06 -3.28 9.81
N PRO A 75 -0.15 -2.83 10.71
CA PRO A 75 -0.38 -1.60 11.47
C PRO A 75 -0.50 -0.40 10.53
N GLU A 76 -1.53 0.41 10.71
CA GLU A 76 -1.80 1.59 9.88
C GLU A 76 -0.84 2.77 10.16
N GLY A 77 -0.12 2.71 11.29
CA GLY A 77 0.73 3.81 11.76
C GLY A 77 -0.09 5.05 12.13
N ASN A 78 0.50 6.23 11.89
CA ASN A 78 -0.15 7.51 12.17
C ASN A 78 -0.99 8.03 11.00
N MET A 79 -0.58 7.78 9.74
CA MET A 79 -1.23 8.29 8.54
C MET A 79 -0.73 7.62 7.26
N ILE A 80 -1.64 7.30 6.33
CA ILE A 80 -1.29 6.92 4.95
C ILE A 80 -1.20 8.16 4.06
N PHE A 81 -0.08 8.32 3.35
CA PHE A 81 0.12 9.41 2.38
C PHE A 81 -0.06 8.92 0.94
N ILE A 82 -0.97 9.55 0.19
CA ILE A 82 -1.26 9.18 -1.20
C ILE A 82 -1.22 10.42 -2.06
N MET A 83 -0.37 10.39 -3.09
CA MET A 83 -0.39 11.37 -4.17
C MET A 83 -1.29 10.84 -5.29
N ILE A 84 -2.37 11.57 -5.58
CA ILE A 84 -3.37 11.14 -6.56
C ILE A 84 -2.93 11.65 -7.93
N THR A 85 -2.14 10.84 -8.62
CA THR A 85 -1.52 11.18 -9.92
C THR A 85 -2.06 10.33 -11.07
N ASN A 86 -2.71 9.21 -10.76
CA ASN A 86 -3.27 8.31 -11.74
C ASN A 86 -4.45 7.51 -11.14
N ASP A 87 -5.19 6.80 -11.98
CA ASP A 87 -6.34 6.00 -11.54
C ASP A 87 -5.96 4.97 -10.47
N LYS A 88 -4.76 4.38 -10.53
CA LYS A 88 -4.36 3.36 -9.56
C LYS A 88 -4.21 3.95 -8.16
N THR A 89 -3.58 5.12 -8.04
CA THR A 89 -3.45 5.78 -6.73
C THR A 89 -4.77 6.38 -6.28
N PHE A 90 -5.64 6.80 -7.21
CA PHE A 90 -7.02 7.20 -6.90
C PHE A 90 -7.85 6.06 -6.31
N GLU A 91 -7.78 4.84 -6.86
CA GLU A 91 -8.49 3.69 -6.30
C GLU A 91 -7.97 3.31 -4.91
N CYS A 92 -6.65 3.40 -4.66
CA CYS A 92 -6.09 3.26 -3.31
C CYS A 92 -6.64 4.33 -2.34
N PHE A 93 -6.70 5.60 -2.79
CA PHE A 93 -7.28 6.69 -2.01
C PHE A 93 -8.74 6.41 -1.65
N LYS A 94 -9.55 6.02 -2.64
CA LYS A 94 -10.95 5.67 -2.45
C LYS A 94 -11.10 4.55 -1.41
N TYR A 95 -10.32 3.49 -1.53
CA TYR A 95 -10.33 2.39 -0.57
C TYR A 95 -9.99 2.85 0.86
N VAL A 96 -8.92 3.63 1.02
CA VAL A 96 -8.48 4.17 2.31
C VAL A 96 -9.56 5.05 2.95
N PHE A 97 -10.23 5.88 2.15
CA PHE A 97 -11.34 6.72 2.62
C PHE A 97 -12.55 5.89 3.05
N GLU A 98 -13.01 4.96 2.21
CA GLU A 98 -14.18 4.12 2.48
C GLU A 98 -14.00 3.21 3.71
N LYS A 99 -12.77 2.79 3.99
CA LYS A 99 -12.46 1.94 5.15
C LYS A 99 -12.12 2.73 6.41
N GLY A 100 -12.02 4.06 6.33
CA GLY A 100 -11.67 4.89 7.48
C GLY A 100 -10.26 4.62 8.03
N ILE A 101 -9.35 4.10 7.19
CA ILE A 101 -7.95 3.87 7.57
C ILE A 101 -7.30 5.23 7.81
N LYS A 102 -6.60 5.43 8.94
CA LYS A 102 -6.07 6.75 9.32
C LYS A 102 -5.33 7.46 8.18
N ASN A 103 -5.82 8.64 7.81
CA ASN A 103 -5.34 9.48 6.70
C ASN A 103 -5.52 10.97 7.08
N CYS A 104 -4.80 11.92 6.46
CA CYS A 104 -5.19 13.34 6.57
C CYS A 104 -6.17 13.68 5.46
N MET A 105 -7.45 13.51 5.73
CA MET A 105 -8.46 13.74 4.70
C MET A 105 -9.47 14.74 5.24
N ASP A 106 -8.98 15.95 5.49
CA ASP A 106 -9.80 17.08 5.05
C ASP A 106 -9.63 17.21 3.53
N LEU A 107 -10.72 17.63 2.87
CA LEU A 107 -10.77 17.77 1.42
C LEU A 107 -9.64 18.66 0.89
N SER A 108 -9.27 19.72 1.62
CA SER A 108 -8.25 20.69 1.22
C SER A 108 -6.87 20.04 1.05
N ASN A 109 -6.45 19.20 2.00
CA ASN A 109 -5.17 18.49 1.91
C ASN A 109 -5.16 17.47 0.77
N CYS A 110 -6.27 16.75 0.53
CA CYS A 110 -6.36 15.81 -0.59
C CYS A 110 -6.20 16.50 -1.95
N LEU A 111 -6.82 17.67 -2.14
CA LEU A 111 -6.74 18.43 -3.38
C LEU A 111 -5.31 18.98 -3.63
N ASN A 112 -4.58 19.35 -2.58
CA ASN A 112 -3.20 19.85 -2.69
C ASN A 112 -2.20 18.79 -3.19
N TRP A 113 -2.50 17.49 -3.01
CA TRP A 113 -1.62 16.39 -3.42
C TRP A 113 -2.23 15.54 -4.55
N ALA A 114 -3.21 16.10 -5.25
CA ALA A 114 -3.88 15.48 -6.38
C ALA A 114 -3.67 16.31 -7.65
N ASP A 115 -3.49 15.61 -8.78
CA ASP A 115 -3.62 16.24 -10.09
C ASP A 115 -5.04 16.80 -10.26
N ASP A 116 -5.15 17.99 -10.87
CA ASP A 116 -6.41 18.71 -11.08
C ASP A 116 -7.50 17.85 -11.75
N LEU A 117 -7.08 16.91 -12.59
CA LEU A 117 -7.97 15.93 -13.24
C LEU A 117 -8.82 15.13 -12.25
N TYR A 118 -8.32 14.89 -11.03
CA TYR A 118 -9.01 14.10 -10.00
C TYR A 118 -9.79 14.96 -9.02
N HIS A 119 -9.70 16.30 -9.06
CA HIS A 119 -10.31 17.17 -8.06
C HIS A 119 -11.83 16.97 -7.94
N ASP A 120 -12.54 16.89 -9.07
CA ASP A 120 -13.99 16.69 -9.05
C ASP A 120 -14.37 15.28 -8.56
N ARG A 121 -13.57 14.27 -8.90
CA ARG A 121 -13.75 12.90 -8.38
C ARG A 121 -13.55 12.86 -6.87
N ILE A 122 -12.54 13.56 -6.36
CA ILE A 122 -12.27 13.70 -4.92
C ILE A 122 -13.44 14.42 -4.25
N LYS A 123 -13.87 15.59 -4.73
CA LYS A 123 -15.02 16.32 -4.17
C LYS A 123 -16.30 15.47 -4.13
N ASN A 124 -16.56 14.68 -5.17
CA ASN A 124 -17.71 13.78 -5.22
C ASN A 124 -17.64 12.70 -4.12
N ILE A 125 -16.46 12.13 -3.87
CA ILE A 125 -16.25 11.16 -2.78
C ILE A 125 -16.62 11.77 -1.42
N PHE A 126 -16.18 13.00 -1.12
CA PHE A 126 -16.52 13.68 0.13
C PHE A 126 -17.99 14.10 0.22
N SER A 127 -18.64 14.37 -0.91
CA SER A 127 -20.05 14.80 -0.94
C SER A 127 -21.02 13.64 -0.76
N ASN A 128 -20.66 12.43 -1.22
CA ASN A 128 -21.53 11.25 -1.18
C ASN A 128 -21.57 10.53 0.18
N LEU A 129 -20.76 10.96 1.16
CA LEU A 129 -20.74 10.39 2.52
C LEU A 129 -21.42 11.28 3.58
N ASN A 130 -21.97 12.44 3.18
CA ASN A 130 -22.72 13.36 4.05
C ASN A 130 -24.24 13.19 3.89
#